data_AF-A0A382I1U9-F1
#
_entry.id   AF-A0A382I1U9-F1
#
_cell.length_a   1.000
_cell.length_b   1.000
_cell.length_c   1.000
_cell.angle_alpha   90.00
_cell.angle_beta   90.00
_cell.angle_gamma   90.00
#
_symmetry.space_group_name_H-M   'P 1'
#
loop_
_entity.id
_entity.type
_entity.pdbx_description
1 polymer ?
#
loop_
_entity_poly.entity_id
_entity_poly.type
_entity_poly.pdbx_seq_one_letter_code
_entity_poly.pdbx_strand_id
1 'polypeptide(L)'
;MGGFAGFHRRALASLVADGRAEHVAQVAPPPDHDLFADEIGALHESGVAVHDSLRQLLAAERQKVDLLCIPTGIPLHRPMVVATCEAGVNVLVEKPAAGSIQDVDAMITARDRGTIACAVGFQHLYQPSTHRLKRWLVKERFGRVLRIRGFGCWPRGDDYFSRNGWAGELALGDTWVLDGPHNNALAHSVNLMGFLAGATVESSASPVAITAELYSTNPIRSADTVSLRTTTREQIEICFAVSHATEQNTNPGFGIDTTSARLEFGFDNQLTVRWHDGRVE
;
A
#
# COMPACT_ATOMS: atom_id res chain seq x y z
N MET A 1 4.62 17.73 -1.77
CA MET A 1 5.06 17.90 -3.18
C MET A 1 6.07 16.84 -3.65
N GLY A 2 7.05 16.42 -2.84
CA GLY A 2 8.06 15.42 -3.21
C GLY A 2 7.67 13.94 -3.06
N GLY A 3 8.63 13.03 -3.28
CA GLY A 3 8.47 11.59 -3.06
C GLY A 3 7.31 10.97 -3.85
N PHE A 4 6.46 10.17 -3.17
CA PHE A 4 5.26 9.57 -3.77
C PHE A 4 4.25 10.61 -4.27
N ALA A 5 4.17 11.80 -3.66
CA ALA A 5 3.31 12.87 -4.17
C ALA A 5 3.70 13.29 -5.59
N GLY A 6 4.99 13.29 -5.91
CA GLY A 6 5.48 13.55 -7.26
C GLY A 6 5.05 12.48 -8.27
N PHE A 7 4.99 11.20 -7.86
CA PHE A 7 4.47 10.12 -8.71
C PHE A 7 2.97 10.28 -8.99
N HIS A 8 2.18 10.58 -7.95
CA HIS A 8 0.74 10.87 -8.09
C HIS A 8 0.49 12.06 -9.01
N ARG A 9 1.26 13.15 -8.85
CA ARG A 9 1.15 14.34 -9.72
C ARG A 9 1.43 14.01 -11.19
N ARG A 10 2.46 13.21 -11.48
CA ARG A 10 2.76 12.76 -12.86
C ARG A 10 1.66 11.86 -13.41
N ALA A 11 1.14 10.93 -12.62
CA ALA A 11 0.02 10.09 -13.03
C ALA A 11 -1.24 10.92 -13.33
N LEU A 12 -1.55 11.90 -12.48
CA LEU A 12 -2.64 12.84 -12.70
C LEU A 12 -2.42 13.68 -13.96
N ALA A 13 -1.21 14.19 -14.19
CA ALA A 13 -0.90 14.95 -15.40
C ALA A 13 -1.15 14.13 -16.69
N SER A 14 -0.85 12.83 -16.68
CA SER A 14 -1.20 11.93 -17.79
C SER A 14 -2.73 11.83 -17.98
N LEU A 15 -3.49 11.69 -16.88
CA LEU A 15 -4.96 11.62 -16.95
C LEU A 15 -5.58 12.93 -17.44
N VAL A 16 -4.99 14.08 -17.06
CA VAL A 16 -5.40 15.41 -17.54
C VAL A 16 -5.12 15.55 -19.03
N ALA A 17 -3.93 15.15 -19.49
CA ALA A 17 -3.58 15.15 -20.91
C ALA A 17 -4.52 14.27 -21.75
N ASP A 18 -4.99 13.16 -21.18
CA ASP A 18 -5.95 12.25 -21.82
C ASP A 18 -7.42 12.74 -21.71
N GLY A 19 -7.69 13.88 -21.05
CA GLY A 19 -9.04 14.40 -20.84
C GLY A 19 -9.91 13.57 -19.89
N ARG A 20 -9.28 12.76 -19.03
CA ARG A 20 -9.94 11.83 -18.10
C ARG A 20 -10.05 12.36 -16.67
N ALA A 21 -9.35 13.44 -16.35
CA ALA A 21 -9.36 14.09 -15.05
C ALA A 21 -9.07 15.59 -15.20
N GLU A 22 -9.38 16.36 -14.16
CA GLU A 22 -8.98 17.75 -14.00
C GLU A 22 -8.17 17.89 -12.70
N HIS A 23 -7.05 18.59 -12.75
CA HIS A 23 -6.28 18.90 -11.54
C HIS A 23 -6.78 20.22 -10.94
N VAL A 24 -7.76 20.12 -10.03
CA VAL A 24 -8.43 21.30 -9.46
C VAL A 24 -7.63 21.98 -8.34
N ALA A 25 -6.98 21.21 -7.47
CA ALA A 25 -6.27 21.75 -6.31
C ALA A 25 -5.14 20.85 -5.81
N GLN A 26 -4.13 21.47 -5.18
CA GLN A 26 -2.96 20.81 -4.61
C GLN A 26 -2.67 21.37 -3.20
N VAL A 27 -2.31 20.50 -2.26
CA VAL A 27 -1.71 20.94 -0.98
C VAL A 27 -0.20 21.00 -1.11
N ALA A 28 0.38 22.15 -0.77
CA ALA A 28 1.82 22.35 -0.61
C ALA A 28 2.05 23.08 0.73
N PRO A 29 2.47 22.39 1.80
CA PRO A 29 2.72 23.05 3.08
C PRO A 29 3.83 24.11 2.96
N PRO A 30 3.92 25.10 3.88
CA PRO A 30 4.90 26.18 3.76
C PRO A 30 6.37 25.73 3.56
N PRO A 31 6.86 24.66 4.21
CA PRO A 31 8.20 24.14 3.92
C PRO A 31 8.42 23.67 2.48
N ASP A 32 7.36 23.29 1.76
CA ASP A 32 7.42 22.87 0.36
C ASP A 32 7.50 24.07 -0.60
N HIS A 33 7.21 25.30 -0.17
CA HIS A 33 7.11 26.46 -1.08
C HIS A 33 8.44 26.78 -1.77
N ASP A 34 9.52 26.85 -0.98
CA ASP A 34 10.85 27.11 -1.53
C ASP A 34 11.45 25.87 -2.20
N LEU A 35 11.17 24.68 -1.63
CA LEU A 35 11.71 23.41 -2.13
C LEU A 35 11.13 23.00 -3.49
N PHE A 36 9.90 23.41 -3.79
CA PHE A 36 9.17 23.03 -5.00
C PHE A 36 8.57 24.26 -5.70
N ALA A 37 9.28 25.38 -5.67
CA ALA A 37 8.83 26.66 -6.20
C ALA A 37 8.47 26.56 -7.70
N ASP A 38 9.28 25.86 -8.49
CA ASP A 38 9.05 25.65 -9.91
C ASP A 38 7.79 24.81 -10.15
N GLU A 39 7.60 23.72 -9.40
CA GLU A 39 6.39 22.91 -9.50
C GLU A 39 5.14 23.68 -9.10
N ILE A 40 5.20 24.50 -8.04
CA ILE A 40 4.08 25.33 -7.58
C ILE A 40 3.78 26.42 -8.62
N GLY A 41 4.80 27.05 -9.20
CA GLY A 41 4.65 28.00 -10.31
C GLY A 41 3.91 27.39 -11.49
N ALA A 42 4.31 26.20 -11.93
CA ALA A 42 3.66 25.48 -13.02
C ALA A 42 2.19 25.12 -12.71
N LEU A 43 1.87 24.83 -11.44
CA LEU A 43 0.49 24.59 -11.00
C LEU A 43 -0.37 25.85 -11.12
N HIS A 44 0.14 27.00 -10.67
CA HIS A 44 -0.56 28.28 -10.82
C HIS A 44 -0.76 28.67 -12.29
N GLU A 45 0.24 28.49 -13.15
CA GLU A 45 0.12 28.72 -14.59
C GLU A 45 -0.95 27.84 -15.24
N SER A 46 -1.15 26.64 -14.71
CA SER A 46 -2.17 25.69 -15.15
C SER A 46 -3.54 25.92 -14.51
N GLY A 47 -3.70 26.97 -13.69
CA GLY A 47 -4.96 27.29 -13.02
C GLY A 47 -5.30 26.41 -11.80
N VAL A 48 -4.36 25.60 -11.32
CA VAL A 48 -4.55 24.74 -10.15
C VAL A 48 -4.44 25.56 -8.88
N ALA A 49 -5.43 25.48 -7.99
CA ALA A 49 -5.38 26.15 -6.70
C ALA A 49 -4.40 25.47 -5.74
N VAL A 50 -3.42 26.19 -5.21
CA VAL A 50 -2.45 25.67 -4.23
C VAL A 50 -2.80 26.18 -2.83
N HIS A 51 -2.84 25.27 -1.86
CA HIS A 51 -3.22 25.55 -0.46
C HIS A 51 -2.16 25.03 0.52
N ASP A 52 -1.95 25.73 1.63
CA ASP A 52 -0.93 25.37 2.64
C ASP A 52 -1.32 24.13 3.47
N SER A 53 -2.60 23.76 3.44
CA SER A 53 -3.11 22.64 4.22
C SER A 53 -4.35 21.99 3.61
N LEU A 54 -4.58 20.73 3.97
CA LEU A 54 -5.81 20.01 3.62
C LEU A 54 -7.07 20.75 4.09
N ARG A 55 -7.02 21.38 5.27
CA ARG A 55 -8.15 22.13 5.82
C ARG A 55 -8.54 23.30 4.92
N GLN A 56 -7.55 24.07 4.46
CA GLN A 56 -7.79 25.20 3.56
C GLN A 56 -8.33 24.71 2.21
N LEU A 57 -7.72 23.66 1.63
CA LEU A 57 -8.19 23.06 0.39
C LEU A 57 -9.64 22.60 0.49
N LEU A 58 -10.01 21.86 1.53
CA LEU A 58 -11.39 21.40 1.72
C LEU A 58 -12.36 22.58 1.96
N ALA A 59 -11.93 23.62 2.67
CA ALA A 59 -12.78 24.80 2.89
C ALA A 59 -13.06 25.58 1.59
N ALA A 60 -12.06 25.70 0.71
CA ALA A 60 -12.14 26.51 -0.49
C ALA A 60 -12.65 25.73 -1.72
N GLU A 61 -12.21 24.49 -1.90
CA GLU A 61 -12.33 23.77 -3.18
C GLU A 61 -13.22 22.53 -3.10
N ARG A 62 -13.77 22.18 -1.93
CA ARG A 62 -14.52 20.92 -1.75
C ARG A 62 -15.56 20.65 -2.85
N GLN A 63 -16.34 21.66 -3.24
CA GLN A 63 -17.40 21.51 -4.25
C GLN A 63 -16.89 21.15 -5.65
N LYS A 64 -15.59 21.31 -5.91
CA LYS A 64 -14.93 21.00 -7.19
C LYS A 64 -14.12 19.70 -7.16
N VAL A 65 -13.97 19.06 -6.00
CA VAL A 65 -13.11 17.88 -5.82
C VAL A 65 -13.95 16.61 -5.72
N ASP A 66 -13.79 15.73 -6.71
CA ASP A 66 -14.41 14.39 -6.71
C ASP A 66 -13.57 13.35 -5.96
N LEU A 67 -12.24 13.45 -6.06
CA LEU A 67 -11.27 12.52 -5.51
C LEU A 67 -10.07 13.29 -4.94
N LEU A 68 -9.65 12.92 -3.73
CA LEU A 68 -8.42 13.41 -3.11
C LEU A 68 -7.41 12.26 -2.97
N CYS A 69 -6.22 12.45 -3.55
CA CYS A 69 -5.08 11.57 -3.34
C CYS A 69 -4.27 12.02 -2.11
N ILE A 70 -3.96 11.11 -1.19
CA ILE A 70 -3.20 11.39 0.04
C ILE A 70 -1.89 10.58 0.02
N PRO A 71 -0.87 11.04 -0.74
CA PRO A 71 0.46 10.44 -0.76
C PRO A 71 1.38 11.07 0.31
N THR A 72 0.93 11.02 1.56
CA THR A 72 1.64 11.61 2.70
C THR A 72 2.33 10.55 3.56
N GLY A 73 2.93 10.94 4.68
CA GLY A 73 3.51 9.97 5.61
C GLY A 73 2.42 9.23 6.38
N ILE A 74 2.69 7.97 6.74
CA ILE A 74 1.77 7.09 7.50
C ILE A 74 1.09 7.77 8.69
N PRO A 75 1.78 8.58 9.54
CA PRO A 75 1.14 9.24 10.69
C PRO A 75 -0.01 10.18 10.31
N LEU A 76 -0.03 10.67 9.07
CA LEU A 76 -1.01 11.64 8.58
C LEU A 76 -2.22 10.98 7.90
N HIS A 77 -2.15 9.68 7.60
CA HIS A 77 -3.19 9.01 6.81
C HIS A 77 -4.56 9.05 7.50
N ARG A 78 -4.69 8.58 8.74
CA ARG A 78 -5.98 8.61 9.46
C ARG A 78 -6.59 10.02 9.51
N PRO A 79 -5.93 11.05 10.07
CA PRO A 79 -6.57 12.35 10.21
C PRO A 79 -6.94 12.96 8.85
N MET A 80 -6.13 12.75 7.81
CA MET A 80 -6.43 13.26 6.46
C MET A 80 -7.58 12.49 5.80
N VAL A 81 -7.60 11.17 5.89
CA VAL A 81 -8.70 10.35 5.36
C VAL A 81 -10.01 10.68 6.07
N VAL A 82 -10.02 10.74 7.40
CA VAL A 82 -11.23 11.08 8.16
C VAL A 82 -11.76 12.45 7.77
N ALA A 83 -10.92 13.48 7.74
CA ALA A 83 -11.36 14.84 7.36
C ALA A 83 -11.89 14.90 5.92
N THR A 84 -11.26 14.17 5.00
CA THR A 84 -11.69 14.10 3.60
C THR A 84 -13.02 13.35 3.47
N CYS A 85 -13.17 12.27 4.24
CA CYS A 85 -14.39 11.49 4.28
C CYS A 85 -15.58 12.28 4.84
N GLU A 86 -15.35 13.03 5.94
CA GLU A 86 -16.36 13.90 6.55
C GLU A 86 -16.75 15.07 5.65
N ALA A 87 -15.84 15.52 4.79
CA ALA A 87 -16.18 16.47 3.74
C ALA A 87 -17.01 15.84 2.61
N GLY A 88 -17.10 14.50 2.52
CA GLY A 88 -17.84 13.78 1.48
C GLY A 88 -17.09 13.62 0.16
N VAL A 89 -15.75 13.68 0.18
CA VAL A 89 -14.90 13.49 -1.01
C VAL A 89 -14.40 12.05 -1.06
N ASN A 90 -14.28 11.46 -2.26
CA ASN A 90 -13.65 10.15 -2.40
C ASN A 90 -12.15 10.22 -2.08
N VAL A 91 -11.58 9.12 -1.58
CA VAL A 91 -10.21 9.08 -1.08
C VAL A 91 -9.39 8.00 -1.78
N LEU A 92 -8.18 8.36 -2.21
CA LEU A 92 -7.10 7.41 -2.51
C LEU A 92 -5.92 7.72 -1.58
N VAL A 93 -5.76 6.95 -0.51
CA VAL A 93 -4.64 7.11 0.43
C VAL A 93 -3.47 6.21 0.02
N GLU A 94 -2.24 6.69 0.19
CA GLU A 94 -1.07 5.83 -0.03
C GLU A 94 -1.02 4.65 0.95
N LYS A 95 -0.25 3.63 0.59
CA LYS A 95 -0.03 2.47 1.47
C LYS A 95 1.08 2.76 2.50
N PRO A 96 1.05 2.09 3.65
CA PRO A 96 -0.10 1.35 4.21
C PRO A 96 -1.25 2.28 4.59
N ALA A 97 -2.46 1.74 4.73
CA ALA A 97 -3.64 2.54 5.08
C ALA A 97 -3.44 3.36 6.38
N ALA A 98 -2.90 2.73 7.42
CA ALA A 98 -2.48 3.36 8.66
C ALA A 98 -1.47 2.45 9.40
N GLY A 99 -0.90 2.94 10.50
CA GLY A 99 0.01 2.16 11.34
C GLY A 99 -0.68 1.16 12.25
N SER A 100 -1.98 1.34 12.56
CA SER A 100 -2.73 0.45 13.47
C SER A 100 -4.10 0.05 12.92
N ILE A 101 -4.65 -1.07 13.40
CA ILE A 101 -6.01 -1.51 13.05
C ILE A 101 -7.07 -0.52 13.56
N GLN A 102 -6.85 0.07 14.73
CA GLN A 102 -7.76 1.06 15.31
C GLN A 102 -7.87 2.30 14.42
N ASP A 103 -6.76 2.72 13.83
CA ASP A 103 -6.75 3.82 12.87
C ASP A 103 -7.49 3.45 11.58
N VAL A 104 -7.32 2.22 11.09
CA VAL A 104 -8.08 1.70 9.94
C VAL A 104 -9.58 1.63 10.23
N ASP A 105 -9.98 1.16 11.41
CA ASP A 105 -11.39 1.11 11.85
C ASP A 105 -12.01 2.51 11.92
N ALA A 106 -11.24 3.51 12.38
CA ALA A 106 -11.68 4.90 12.37
C ALA A 106 -11.88 5.44 10.94
N MET A 107 -10.98 5.10 10.01
CA MET A 107 -11.11 5.47 8.59
C MET A 107 -12.33 4.79 7.94
N ILE A 108 -12.55 3.51 8.23
CA ILE A 108 -13.73 2.74 7.81
C ILE A 108 -15.01 3.40 8.33
N THR A 109 -15.05 3.73 9.61
CA THR A 109 -16.20 4.40 10.25
C THR A 109 -16.50 5.74 9.59
N ALA A 110 -15.47 6.55 9.29
CA ALA A 110 -15.66 7.83 8.63
C ALA A 110 -16.18 7.67 7.19
N ARG A 111 -15.66 6.69 6.44
CA ARG A 111 -16.15 6.34 5.09
C ARG A 111 -17.63 5.93 5.12
N ASP A 112 -18.00 5.03 6.04
CA ASP A 112 -19.34 4.42 6.10
C ASP A 112 -20.43 5.38 6.60
N ARG A 113 -20.06 6.53 7.18
CA ARG A 113 -21.00 7.62 7.49
C ARG A 113 -21.46 8.38 6.25
N GLY A 114 -20.70 8.32 5.16
CA GLY A 114 -21.02 8.95 3.89
C GLY A 114 -21.29 7.94 2.77
N THR A 115 -21.46 8.43 1.56
CA THR A 115 -21.60 7.61 0.34
C THR A 115 -20.35 7.73 -0.53
N ILE A 116 -19.19 7.60 0.09
CA ILE A 116 -17.88 7.85 -0.53
C ILE A 116 -17.06 6.58 -0.66
N ALA A 117 -16.21 6.53 -1.68
CA ALA A 117 -15.20 5.51 -1.83
C ALA A 117 -13.91 5.90 -1.08
N CYS A 118 -13.27 4.91 -0.45
CA CYS A 118 -11.92 5.05 0.09
C CYS A 118 -11.09 3.85 -0.35
N ALA A 119 -10.06 4.11 -1.15
CA ALA A 119 -9.12 3.12 -1.66
C ALA A 119 -7.71 3.35 -1.07
N VAL A 120 -6.91 2.31 -1.06
CA VAL A 120 -5.51 2.34 -0.58
C VAL A 120 -4.60 2.02 -1.75
N GLY A 121 -3.50 2.76 -1.90
CA GLY A 121 -2.55 2.69 -3.03
C GLY A 121 -1.74 1.40 -3.13
N PHE A 122 -2.34 0.22 -3.01
CA PHE A 122 -1.69 -1.07 -3.27
C PHE A 122 -1.66 -1.38 -4.78
N GLN A 123 -0.80 -0.71 -5.58
CA GLN A 123 -0.86 -0.79 -7.05
C GLN A 123 -0.87 -2.22 -7.63
N HIS A 124 -0.15 -3.17 -7.00
CA HIS A 124 -0.12 -4.57 -7.45
C HIS A 124 -1.46 -5.30 -7.32
N LEU A 125 -2.30 -4.88 -6.36
CA LEU A 125 -3.65 -5.40 -6.19
C LEU A 125 -4.52 -5.08 -7.41
N TYR A 126 -4.34 -3.87 -7.98
CA TYR A 126 -5.13 -3.36 -9.09
C TYR A 126 -4.68 -3.85 -10.47
N GLN A 127 -3.64 -4.70 -10.54
CA GLN A 127 -3.13 -5.21 -11.81
C GLN A 127 -4.09 -6.27 -12.40
N PRO A 128 -4.38 -6.21 -13.72
CA PRO A 128 -5.20 -7.23 -14.38
C PRO A 128 -4.64 -8.66 -14.25
N SER A 129 -3.31 -8.82 -14.21
CA SER A 129 -2.61 -10.09 -13.98
C SER A 129 -2.96 -10.68 -12.61
N THR A 130 -2.94 -9.87 -11.56
CA THR A 130 -3.34 -10.25 -10.19
C THR A 130 -4.78 -10.77 -10.15
N HIS A 131 -5.73 -10.05 -10.74
CA HIS A 131 -7.12 -10.49 -10.80
C HIS A 131 -7.32 -11.74 -11.67
N ARG A 132 -6.51 -11.94 -12.71
CA ARG A 132 -6.54 -13.16 -13.53
C ARG A 132 -6.07 -14.37 -12.72
N LEU A 133 -4.95 -14.26 -12.02
CA LEU A 133 -4.45 -15.30 -11.12
C LEU A 133 -5.48 -15.62 -10.03
N LYS A 134 -6.02 -14.59 -9.38
CA LYS A 134 -7.08 -14.72 -8.37
C LYS A 134 -8.28 -15.54 -8.88
N ARG A 135 -8.76 -15.26 -10.10
CA ARG A 135 -9.85 -16.03 -10.72
C ARG A 135 -9.49 -17.49 -10.95
N TRP A 136 -8.26 -17.79 -11.35
CA TRP A 136 -7.80 -19.17 -11.52
C TRP A 136 -7.73 -19.93 -10.20
N LEU A 137 -7.25 -19.28 -9.13
CA LEU A 137 -7.19 -19.87 -7.79
C LEU A 137 -8.59 -20.14 -7.23
N VAL A 138 -9.51 -19.17 -7.33
CA VAL A 138 -10.91 -19.32 -6.87
C VAL A 138 -11.65 -20.41 -7.65
N LYS A 139 -11.34 -20.59 -8.94
CA LYS A 139 -11.90 -21.68 -9.76
C LYS A 139 -11.18 -23.01 -9.58
N GLU A 140 -10.24 -23.10 -8.64
CA GLU A 140 -9.39 -24.27 -8.39
C GLU A 140 -8.74 -24.84 -9.66
N ARG A 141 -8.36 -23.98 -10.62
CA ARG A 141 -7.71 -24.40 -11.88
C ARG A 141 -6.48 -25.27 -11.62
N PHE A 142 -5.77 -24.98 -10.54
CA PHE A 142 -4.55 -25.68 -10.13
C PHE A 142 -4.82 -26.59 -8.92
N GLY A 143 -6.07 -26.90 -8.61
CA GLY A 143 -6.49 -27.52 -7.36
C GLY A 143 -6.65 -26.51 -6.22
N ARG A 144 -7.03 -27.01 -5.03
CA ARG A 144 -7.28 -26.18 -3.85
C ARG A 144 -5.96 -25.61 -3.31
N VAL A 145 -5.98 -24.32 -2.97
CA VAL A 145 -4.83 -23.63 -2.36
C VAL A 145 -4.60 -24.15 -0.94
N LEU A 146 -3.35 -24.45 -0.61
CA LEU A 146 -2.94 -24.95 0.72
C LEU A 146 -2.09 -23.91 1.45
N ARG A 147 -1.16 -23.30 0.74
CA ARG A 147 -0.19 -22.36 1.31
C ARG A 147 0.23 -21.31 0.30
N ILE A 148 0.41 -20.08 0.77
CA ILE A 148 1.08 -19.00 0.04
C ILE A 148 2.34 -18.60 0.82
N ARG A 149 3.47 -18.46 0.14
CA ARG A 149 4.73 -18.01 0.73
C ARG A 149 5.23 -16.80 -0.02
N GLY A 150 5.88 -15.90 0.69
CA GLY A 150 6.67 -14.84 0.07
C GLY A 150 8.02 -14.67 0.75
N PHE A 151 8.96 -14.13 0.00
CA PHE A 151 10.26 -13.72 0.50
C PHE A 151 10.70 -12.45 -0.21
N GLY A 152 11.36 -11.53 0.47
CA GLY A 152 11.92 -10.34 -0.15
C GLY A 152 12.89 -9.59 0.75
N CYS A 153 13.96 -9.08 0.17
CA CYS A 153 15.00 -8.36 0.90
C CYS A 153 15.32 -7.06 0.18
N TRP A 154 15.10 -5.93 0.85
CA TRP A 154 15.44 -4.62 0.30
C TRP A 154 16.37 -3.92 1.26
N PRO A 155 17.70 -3.92 1.03
CA PRO A 155 18.66 -3.26 1.90
C PRO A 155 18.26 -1.80 2.18
N ARG A 156 18.19 -1.42 3.45
CA ARG A 156 17.99 -0.03 3.91
C ARG A 156 18.98 0.27 5.02
N GLY A 157 19.68 1.39 4.89
CA GLY A 157 20.63 1.87 5.89
C GLY A 157 20.21 3.22 6.48
N ASP A 158 21.18 3.90 7.07
CA ASP A 158 20.98 5.15 7.80
C ASP A 158 20.32 6.25 6.97
N ASP A 159 20.63 6.33 5.67
CA ASP A 159 20.04 7.30 4.74
C ASP A 159 18.52 7.12 4.62
N TYR A 160 18.06 5.86 4.57
CA TYR A 160 16.64 5.55 4.56
C TYR A 160 16.00 5.94 5.89
N PHE A 161 16.53 5.50 7.03
CA PHE A 161 15.89 5.73 8.33
C PHE A 161 15.97 7.18 8.81
N SER A 162 16.95 7.96 8.34
CA SER A 162 17.07 9.39 8.66
C SER A 162 16.29 10.32 7.72
N ARG A 163 15.70 9.80 6.63
CA ARG A 163 15.02 10.61 5.59
C ARG A 163 13.85 11.45 6.11
N ASN A 164 13.23 11.04 7.21
CA ASN A 164 12.11 11.72 7.84
C ASN A 164 11.99 11.26 9.30
N GLY A 165 11.13 11.94 10.08
CA GLY A 165 10.99 11.67 11.51
C GLY A 165 10.26 10.39 11.88
N TRP A 166 9.66 9.63 10.95
CA TRP A 166 8.86 8.43 11.27
C TRP A 166 9.44 7.11 10.77
N ALA A 167 10.48 7.16 9.92
CA ALA A 167 11.07 5.96 9.35
C ALA A 167 11.74 5.10 10.43
N GLY A 168 11.39 3.81 10.51
CA GLY A 168 11.84 2.89 11.55
C GLY A 168 11.25 3.13 12.94
N GLU A 169 10.29 4.05 13.09
CA GLU A 169 9.64 4.37 14.36
C GLU A 169 8.44 3.46 14.64
N LEU A 170 8.22 3.13 15.91
CA LEU A 170 6.99 2.47 16.34
C LEU A 170 5.83 3.47 16.41
N ALA A 171 6.06 4.67 16.94
CA ALA A 171 5.05 5.70 17.11
C ALA A 171 5.65 7.10 17.02
N LEU A 172 4.82 8.07 16.63
CA LEU A 172 5.11 9.50 16.75
C LEU A 172 4.08 10.15 17.67
N GLY A 173 4.54 10.51 18.88
CA GLY A 173 3.63 10.89 19.96
C GLY A 173 2.64 9.75 20.22
N ASP A 174 1.34 10.07 20.13
CA ASP A 174 0.26 9.10 20.34
C ASP A 174 -0.19 8.37 19.05
N THR A 175 0.50 8.59 17.93
CA THR A 175 0.15 7.97 16.64
C THR A 175 1.06 6.80 16.31
N TRP A 176 0.48 5.61 16.17
CA TRP A 176 1.22 4.42 15.73
C TRP A 176 1.63 4.54 14.27
N VAL A 177 2.90 4.20 14.01
CA VAL A 177 3.49 4.13 12.67
C VAL A 177 3.83 2.68 12.35
N LEU A 178 4.46 2.01 13.33
CA LEU A 178 4.96 0.63 13.28
C LEU A 178 5.89 0.36 12.09
N ASP A 179 6.64 1.37 11.62
CA ASP A 179 7.34 1.29 10.33
C ASP A 179 8.34 0.12 10.27
N GLY A 180 8.21 -0.74 9.28
CA GLY A 180 9.02 -1.93 9.10
C GLY A 180 8.88 -2.51 7.69
N PRO A 181 9.64 -3.58 7.38
CA PRO A 181 9.66 -4.14 6.04
C PRO A 181 8.30 -4.70 5.63
N HIS A 182 7.59 -5.38 6.53
CA HIS A 182 6.32 -6.07 6.22
C HIS A 182 5.10 -5.15 6.12
N ASN A 183 5.09 -4.00 6.80
CA ASN A 183 3.93 -3.10 6.85
C ASN A 183 4.11 -1.82 6.03
N ASN A 184 5.35 -1.43 5.67
CA ASN A 184 5.60 -0.32 4.77
C ASN A 184 6.24 -0.79 3.46
N ALA A 185 7.52 -1.11 3.46
CA ALA A 185 8.28 -1.26 2.21
C ALA A 185 7.71 -2.40 1.34
N LEU A 186 7.52 -3.57 1.94
CA LEU A 186 7.05 -4.79 1.30
C LEU A 186 5.58 -5.08 1.63
N ALA A 187 4.82 -4.06 2.05
CA ALA A 187 3.40 -4.18 2.41
C ALA A 187 2.52 -4.69 1.25
N HIS A 188 2.90 -4.38 0.01
CA HIS A 188 2.23 -4.91 -1.17
C HIS A 188 2.23 -6.44 -1.19
N SER A 189 3.31 -7.06 -0.75
CA SER A 189 3.45 -8.52 -0.72
C SER A 189 2.48 -9.15 0.28
N VAL A 190 2.38 -8.58 1.49
CA VAL A 190 1.42 -9.04 2.50
C VAL A 190 -0.01 -8.89 2.01
N ASN A 191 -0.35 -7.72 1.45
CA ASN A 191 -1.67 -7.44 0.91
C ASN A 191 -2.02 -8.39 -0.25
N LEU A 192 -1.09 -8.62 -1.18
CA LEU A 192 -1.28 -9.50 -2.33
C LEU A 192 -1.48 -10.95 -1.93
N MET A 193 -0.67 -11.49 -1.01
CA MET A 193 -0.84 -12.86 -0.52
C MET A 193 -2.17 -13.03 0.21
N GLY A 194 -2.56 -12.06 1.04
CA GLY A 194 -3.87 -12.05 1.69
C GLY A 194 -5.01 -12.02 0.68
N PHE A 195 -4.91 -11.18 -0.35
CA PHE A 195 -5.88 -11.12 -1.44
C PHE A 195 -5.98 -12.46 -2.18
N LEU A 196 -4.86 -13.05 -2.59
CA LEU A 196 -4.85 -14.31 -3.33
C LEU A 196 -5.40 -15.49 -2.52
N ALA A 197 -5.24 -15.47 -1.20
CA ALA A 197 -5.78 -16.49 -0.30
C ALA A 197 -7.30 -16.37 -0.01
N GLY A 198 -7.97 -15.28 -0.39
CA GLY A 198 -9.39 -15.12 -0.08
C GLY A 198 -10.33 -16.06 -0.86
N ALA A 199 -11.54 -16.28 -0.33
CA ALA A 199 -12.49 -17.25 -0.88
C ALA A 199 -13.17 -16.83 -2.20
N THR A 200 -13.31 -15.53 -2.46
CA THR A 200 -13.96 -14.97 -3.65
C THR A 200 -13.03 -14.04 -4.41
N VAL A 201 -13.39 -13.66 -5.65
CA VAL A 201 -12.57 -12.77 -6.50
C VAL A 201 -12.44 -11.34 -5.98
N GLU A 202 -13.22 -10.95 -4.97
CA GLU A 202 -13.24 -9.61 -4.37
C GLU A 202 -12.78 -9.60 -2.90
N SER A 203 -12.66 -10.77 -2.27
CA SER A 203 -12.29 -10.88 -0.85
C SER A 203 -10.82 -11.24 -0.65
N SER A 204 -10.22 -10.69 0.39
CA SER A 204 -8.98 -11.20 1.00
C SER A 204 -9.27 -12.25 2.07
N ALA A 205 -8.28 -13.08 2.38
CA ALA A 205 -8.38 -14.06 3.45
C ALA A 205 -8.48 -13.41 4.83
N SER A 206 -9.13 -14.09 5.77
CA SER A 206 -9.29 -13.63 7.15
C SER A 206 -8.28 -14.32 8.07
N PRO A 207 -7.25 -13.65 8.58
CA PRO A 207 -6.33 -14.22 9.57
C PRO A 207 -7.08 -14.68 10.82
N VAL A 208 -6.77 -15.88 11.33
CA VAL A 208 -7.32 -16.41 12.60
C VAL A 208 -6.26 -16.60 13.67
N ALA A 209 -5.02 -16.82 13.28
CA ALA A 209 -3.87 -16.91 14.18
C ALA A 209 -2.62 -16.43 13.45
N ILE A 210 -1.82 -15.60 14.11
CA ILE A 210 -0.58 -15.05 13.58
C ILE A 210 0.55 -15.39 14.56
N THR A 211 1.65 -15.91 14.05
CA THR A 211 2.92 -16.03 14.77
C THR A 211 3.95 -15.22 14.01
N ALA A 212 4.71 -14.37 14.69
CA ALA A 212 5.76 -13.59 14.08
C ALA A 212 6.99 -13.53 14.97
N GLU A 213 8.15 -13.50 14.32
CA GLU A 213 9.44 -13.18 14.93
C GLU A 213 9.91 -11.85 14.35
N LEU A 214 10.28 -10.95 15.26
CA LEU A 214 10.67 -9.58 14.95
C LEU A 214 12.10 -9.37 15.44
N TYR A 215 12.97 -8.96 14.53
CA TYR A 215 14.38 -8.69 14.80
C TYR A 215 14.75 -7.28 14.33
N SER A 216 15.74 -6.68 14.98
CA SER A 216 16.31 -5.39 14.60
C SER A 216 17.82 -5.48 14.60
N THR A 217 18.44 -5.05 13.50
CA THR A 217 19.90 -4.97 13.34
C THR A 217 20.33 -3.50 13.24
N ASN A 218 19.58 -2.69 12.49
CA ASN A 218 19.73 -1.25 12.41
C ASN A 218 19.36 -0.59 13.75
N PRO A 219 19.94 0.59 14.07
CA PRO A 219 19.68 1.31 15.30
C PRO A 219 18.32 2.06 15.26
N ILE A 220 17.23 1.34 15.00
CA ILE A 220 15.87 1.85 14.90
C ILE A 220 15.00 1.33 16.05
N ARG A 221 13.79 1.88 16.22
CA ARG A 221 12.84 1.45 17.26
C ARG A 221 12.04 0.22 16.87
N SER A 222 11.73 0.07 15.59
CA SER A 222 10.93 -1.01 15.02
C SER A 222 11.79 -2.19 14.55
N ALA A 223 11.15 -3.23 14.02
CA ALA A 223 11.83 -4.38 13.43
C ALA A 223 12.25 -4.10 11.98
N ASP A 224 13.48 -4.45 11.62
CA ASP A 224 13.98 -4.39 10.25
C ASP A 224 14.03 -5.77 9.57
N THR A 225 13.75 -6.83 10.32
CA THR A 225 13.68 -8.22 9.83
C THR A 225 12.50 -8.92 10.49
N VAL A 226 11.62 -9.49 9.67
CA VAL A 226 10.37 -10.09 10.12
C VAL A 226 10.15 -11.42 9.42
N SER A 227 9.85 -12.45 10.21
CA SER A 227 9.33 -13.73 9.74
C SER A 227 7.94 -13.92 10.35
N LEU A 228 6.91 -14.08 9.53
CA LEU A 228 5.54 -14.27 9.98
C LEU A 228 4.88 -15.48 9.32
N ARG A 229 3.97 -16.09 10.07
CA ARG A 229 3.09 -17.16 9.62
C ARG A 229 1.68 -16.87 10.11
N THR A 230 0.70 -16.97 9.23
CA THR A 230 -0.71 -16.87 9.58
C THR A 230 -1.48 -18.08 9.07
N THR A 231 -2.40 -18.57 9.89
CA THR A 231 -3.49 -19.43 9.43
C THR A 231 -4.72 -18.56 9.19
N THR A 232 -5.50 -18.89 8.16
CA THR A 232 -6.68 -18.12 7.76
C THR A 232 -7.97 -18.93 7.99
N ARG A 233 -9.12 -18.26 8.01
CA ARG A 233 -10.43 -18.91 8.11
C ARG A 233 -10.67 -19.87 6.93
N GLU A 234 -10.13 -19.52 5.77
CA GLU A 234 -10.10 -20.28 4.52
C GLU A 234 -9.22 -21.53 4.60
N GLN A 235 -8.58 -21.81 5.75
CA GLN A 235 -7.66 -22.93 5.96
C GLN A 235 -6.43 -22.90 5.04
N ILE A 236 -6.02 -21.70 4.64
CA ILE A 236 -4.79 -21.45 3.87
C ILE A 236 -3.74 -20.88 4.82
N GLU A 237 -2.53 -21.44 4.78
CA GLU A 237 -1.39 -20.89 5.51
C GLU A 237 -0.69 -19.81 4.66
N ILE A 238 -0.35 -18.67 5.25
CA ILE A 238 0.48 -17.65 4.59
C ILE A 238 1.76 -17.46 5.40
N CYS A 239 2.91 -17.59 4.76
CA CYS A 239 4.23 -17.36 5.37
C CYS A 239 4.95 -16.23 4.65
N PHE A 240 5.61 -15.34 5.39
CA PHE A 240 6.38 -14.26 4.81
C PHE A 240 7.65 -14.00 5.60
N ALA A 241 8.78 -13.95 4.91
CA ALA A 241 10.07 -13.57 5.51
C ALA A 241 10.65 -12.39 4.73
N VAL A 242 10.94 -11.30 5.45
CA VAL A 242 11.42 -10.06 4.85
C VAL A 242 12.46 -9.37 5.71
N SER A 243 13.37 -8.67 5.05
CA SER A 243 14.42 -7.93 5.74
C SER A 243 14.89 -6.68 4.99
N HIS A 244 15.26 -5.68 5.78
CA HIS A 244 16.08 -4.54 5.39
C HIS A 244 17.55 -4.71 5.80
N ALA A 245 17.84 -5.62 6.73
CA ALA A 245 19.17 -5.94 7.21
C ALA A 245 19.84 -7.02 6.33
N THR A 246 20.01 -6.70 5.05
CA THR A 246 20.67 -7.57 4.06
C THR A 246 21.65 -6.79 3.22
N GLU A 247 22.65 -7.47 2.65
CA GLU A 247 23.60 -6.85 1.72
C GLU A 247 23.04 -6.76 0.30
N GLN A 248 22.25 -7.76 -0.10
CA GLN A 248 21.74 -7.89 -1.46
C GLN A 248 20.26 -7.56 -1.52
N ASN A 249 19.87 -6.94 -2.65
CA ASN A 249 18.48 -6.78 -3.00
C ASN A 249 17.95 -8.08 -3.60
N THR A 250 16.86 -8.59 -3.03
CA THR A 250 16.03 -9.65 -3.60
C THR A 250 14.62 -9.13 -3.71
N ASN A 251 14.17 -8.88 -4.94
CA ASN A 251 12.78 -8.50 -5.21
C ASN A 251 11.81 -9.57 -4.69
N PRO A 252 10.60 -9.18 -4.26
CA PRO A 252 9.63 -10.14 -3.75
C PRO A 252 9.30 -11.24 -4.74
N GLY A 253 9.50 -12.48 -4.29
CA GLY A 253 9.04 -13.69 -4.96
C GLY A 253 7.97 -14.38 -4.13
N PHE A 254 7.03 -15.04 -4.81
CA PHE A 254 5.87 -15.69 -4.22
C PHE A 254 5.70 -17.12 -4.72
N GLY A 255 5.43 -18.02 -3.79
CA GLY A 255 5.11 -19.42 -4.08
C GLY A 255 3.71 -19.77 -3.59
N ILE A 256 2.91 -20.44 -4.41
CA ILE A 256 1.60 -20.99 -4.02
C ILE A 256 1.65 -22.51 -4.17
N ASP A 257 1.46 -23.21 -3.05
CA ASP A 257 1.27 -24.66 -3.07
C ASP A 257 -0.23 -24.96 -3.12
N THR A 258 -0.63 -25.80 -4.06
CA THR A 258 -1.98 -26.31 -4.20
C THR A 258 -1.98 -27.84 -4.16
N THR A 259 -3.17 -28.44 -4.17
CA THR A 259 -3.33 -29.90 -4.23
C THR A 259 -2.82 -30.53 -5.52
N SER A 260 -2.58 -29.75 -6.58
CA SER A 260 -2.23 -30.30 -7.91
C SER A 260 -1.00 -29.64 -8.55
N ALA A 261 -0.51 -28.52 -8.03
CA ALA A 261 0.66 -27.82 -8.56
C ALA A 261 1.38 -26.97 -7.51
N ARG A 262 2.56 -26.48 -7.90
CA ARG A 262 3.25 -25.34 -7.28
C ARG A 262 3.37 -24.22 -8.29
N LEU A 263 2.97 -23.02 -7.89
CA LEU A 263 3.08 -21.82 -8.70
C LEU A 263 4.18 -20.93 -8.12
N GLU A 264 5.01 -20.34 -8.96
CA GLU A 264 6.02 -19.35 -8.58
C GLU A 264 5.84 -18.11 -9.45
N PHE A 265 5.82 -16.92 -8.83
CA PHE A 265 5.68 -15.65 -9.53
C PHE A 265 6.35 -14.50 -8.77
N GLY A 266 6.59 -13.39 -9.47
CA GLY A 266 7.15 -12.16 -8.91
C GLY A 266 6.50 -10.91 -9.48
N PHE A 267 7.12 -9.76 -9.23
CA PHE A 267 6.66 -8.47 -9.78
C PHE A 267 7.01 -8.26 -11.26
N ASP A 268 7.73 -9.19 -11.88
CA ASP A 268 8.01 -9.24 -13.32
C ASP A 268 6.82 -9.71 -14.17
N ASN A 269 5.67 -10.00 -13.54
CA ASN A 269 4.47 -10.55 -14.15
C ASN A 269 4.69 -11.90 -14.85
N GLN A 270 5.73 -12.65 -14.49
CA GLN A 270 5.91 -14.03 -14.93
C GLN A 270 5.30 -14.99 -13.91
N LEU A 271 4.60 -16.00 -14.42
CA LEU A 271 4.04 -17.08 -13.63
C LEU A 271 4.60 -18.39 -14.19
N THR A 272 5.23 -19.18 -13.34
CA THR A 272 5.60 -20.56 -13.64
C THR A 272 4.73 -21.51 -12.85
N VAL A 273 4.14 -22.50 -13.51
CA VAL A 273 3.32 -23.54 -12.91
C VAL A 273 4.04 -24.87 -13.05
N ARG A 274 4.27 -25.56 -11.94
CA ARG A 274 4.83 -26.92 -11.91
C ARG A 274 3.77 -27.86 -11.35
N TRP A 275 3.18 -28.68 -12.20
CA TRP A 275 2.17 -29.65 -11.82
C TRP A 275 2.81 -30.84 -11.09
N HIS A 276 2.08 -31.46 -10.15
CA HIS A 276 2.57 -32.63 -9.40
C HIS A 276 2.73 -33.89 -10.28
N ASP A 277 2.14 -33.88 -11.48
CA ASP A 277 2.34 -34.92 -12.50
C ASP A 277 3.59 -34.70 -13.39
N GLY A 278 4.36 -33.64 -13.13
CA GLY A 278 5.63 -33.33 -13.81
C GLY A 278 5.52 -32.33 -14.95
N ARG A 279 4.31 -31.89 -15.36
CA ARG A 279 4.16 -30.84 -16.38
C ARG A 279 4.63 -29.47 -15.86
N VAL A 280 5.15 -28.64 -16.77
CA VAL A 280 5.53 -27.25 -16.48
C VAL A 280 4.91 -26.32 -17.52
N GLU A 281 4.27 -25.23 -17.06
CA GLU A 281 3.64 -24.17 -17.86
C GLU A 281 4.16 -22.79 -17.46
#